data_AF-A0A4U0PAF4-F1
#
_entry.id   AF-A0A4U0PAF4-F1
#
_cell.length_a   1.000
_cell.length_b   1.000
_cell.length_c   1.000
_cell.angle_alpha   90.00
_cell.angle_beta   90.00
_cell.angle_gamma   90.00
#
_symmetry.space_group_name_H-M   'P 1'
#
loop_
_entity.id
_entity.type
_entity.pdbx_description
1 polymer ?
#
loop_
_entity_poly.entity_id
_entity_poly.type
_entity_poly.pdbx_seq_one_letter_code
_entity_poly.pdbx_strand_id
1 'polypeptide(L)'
;MKFITDQLGSVRLVVNSQTGEVKQQIAYDAWGNILSDTNPGFQPFGFAGGLYDKDTGLVRFGARDYDPQIGRWTAKDPIGFNGGDSNVYGYVGNDPENWVDASGLAPGDIFPSRDAAARDAGKFAKGFPMQRIEYGGWIFQVAGGYSYNFTKGTPLNVPREKLEALKKKCPSSPTDIWHVHPDDGNEFQHELSQQDKAYAKEHGVPIYLITPNEKLIAYDPISKASRSAR
;
A
#
# COMPACT_ATOMS: atom_id res chain seq x y z
N MET A 1 14.75 16.14 -15.73
CA MET A 1 15.41 15.73 -14.47
C MET A 1 14.98 14.31 -14.15
N LYS A 2 15.86 13.51 -13.54
CA LYS A 2 15.59 12.14 -13.12
C LYS A 2 15.81 12.03 -11.61
N PHE A 3 14.85 11.45 -10.91
CA PHE A 3 14.95 11.13 -9.49
C PHE A 3 15.47 9.70 -9.34
N ILE A 4 16.38 9.51 -8.40
CA ILE A 4 16.89 8.20 -7.98
C ILE A 4 16.50 8.02 -6.52
N THR A 5 15.78 6.94 -6.24
CA THR A 5 15.21 6.67 -4.92
C THR A 5 15.80 5.42 -4.29
N ASP A 6 15.66 5.28 -2.98
CA ASP A 6 15.89 4.02 -2.27
C ASP A 6 14.67 3.07 -2.35
N GLN A 7 14.70 1.96 -1.62
CA GLN A 7 13.64 0.95 -1.63
C GLN A 7 12.29 1.44 -1.08
N LEU A 8 12.29 2.50 -0.26
CA LEU A 8 11.09 3.11 0.31
C LEU A 8 10.54 4.23 -0.58
N GLY A 9 11.27 4.62 -1.63
CA GLY A 9 10.92 5.73 -2.50
C GLY A 9 11.51 7.07 -2.05
N SER A 10 12.39 7.10 -1.05
CA SER A 10 13.03 8.34 -0.61
C SER A 10 13.98 8.87 -1.69
N VAL A 11 13.90 10.15 -2.04
CA VAL A 11 14.78 10.76 -3.04
C VAL A 11 16.21 10.85 -2.51
N ARG A 12 17.15 10.12 -3.13
CA ARG A 12 18.58 10.14 -2.77
C ARG A 12 19.40 11.02 -3.71
N LEU A 13 19.05 11.06 -5.00
CA LEU A 13 19.72 11.89 -5.99
C LEU A 13 18.71 12.48 -6.99
N VAL A 14 18.98 13.71 -7.40
CA VAL A 14 18.34 14.35 -8.56
C VAL A 14 19.41 14.63 -9.60
N VAL A 15 19.27 14.05 -10.79
CA VAL A 15 20.28 14.15 -11.85
C VAL A 15 19.68 14.74 -13.13
N ASN A 16 20.50 15.50 -13.85
CA ASN A 16 20.18 15.88 -15.22
C ASN A 16 20.27 14.62 -16.10
N SER A 17 19.16 14.23 -16.71
CA SER A 17 19.07 13.00 -17.50
C SER A 17 19.84 13.04 -18.82
N GLN A 18 20.21 14.22 -19.31
CA GLN A 18 20.98 14.40 -20.55
C GLN A 18 22.48 14.45 -20.28
N THR A 19 22.90 15.09 -19.18
CA THR A 19 24.33 15.35 -18.89
C THR A 19 24.91 14.46 -17.79
N GLY A 20 24.07 13.80 -16.99
CA GLY A 20 24.50 13.01 -15.82
C GLY A 20 24.90 13.86 -14.60
N GLU A 21 24.81 15.18 -14.70
CA GLU A 21 25.15 16.10 -13.60
C GLU A 21 24.20 15.90 -12.40
N VAL A 22 24.77 15.78 -11.19
CA VAL A 22 24.02 15.70 -9.93
C VAL A 22 23.59 17.11 -9.51
N LYS A 23 22.28 17.36 -9.45
CA LYS A 23 21.68 18.64 -9.04
C LYS A 23 21.36 18.71 -7.56
N GLN A 24 21.10 17.57 -6.93
CA GLN A 24 20.85 17.44 -5.51
C GLN A 24 21.20 16.02 -5.06
N GLN A 25 21.75 15.89 -3.86
CA GLN A 25 21.98 14.64 -3.16
C GLN A 25 21.47 14.79 -1.73
N ILE A 26 20.65 13.82 -1.29
CA ILE A 26 20.04 13.83 0.04
C ILE A 26 20.34 12.52 0.75
N ALA A 27 20.77 12.60 2.00
CA ALA A 27 20.91 11.47 2.90
C ALA A 27 19.91 11.59 4.06
N TYR A 28 19.22 10.50 4.36
CA TYR A 28 18.32 10.38 5.51
C TYR A 28 18.83 9.32 6.49
N ASP A 29 18.46 9.47 7.75
CA ASP A 29 18.43 8.36 8.70
C ASP A 29 17.21 7.43 8.47
N ALA A 30 17.03 6.45 9.34
CA ALA A 30 15.92 5.48 9.26
C ALA A 30 14.52 6.12 9.41
N TRP A 31 14.42 7.25 10.12
CA TRP A 31 13.16 7.91 10.42
C TRP A 31 12.85 9.06 9.46
N GLY A 32 13.73 9.33 8.51
CA GLY A 32 13.56 10.38 7.50
C GLY A 32 14.18 11.72 7.86
N ASN A 33 14.96 11.81 8.94
CA ASN A 33 15.72 13.02 9.24
C ASN A 33 16.81 13.21 8.20
N ILE A 34 16.92 14.42 7.66
CA ILE A 34 17.96 14.77 6.67
C ILE A 34 19.31 14.86 7.40
N LEU A 35 20.22 13.94 7.07
CA LEU A 35 21.62 13.95 7.51
C LEU A 35 22.47 14.89 6.66
N SER A 36 22.15 15.01 5.38
CA SER A 36 22.76 15.99 4.47
C SER A 36 21.86 16.24 3.24
N ASP A 37 21.86 17.48 2.76
CA ASP A 37 21.22 17.89 1.50
C ASP A 37 22.13 18.93 0.81
N THR A 38 22.59 18.61 -0.41
CA THR A 38 23.51 19.50 -1.14
C THR A 38 22.83 20.70 -1.79
N ASN A 39 21.49 20.71 -1.89
CA ASN A 39 20.74 21.82 -2.48
C ASN A 39 19.32 21.94 -1.85
N PRO A 40 19.22 22.34 -0.57
CA PRO A 40 17.95 22.41 0.15
C PRO A 40 16.93 23.30 -0.56
N GLY A 41 15.71 22.79 -0.73
CA GLY A 41 14.61 23.51 -1.39
C GLY A 41 14.64 23.50 -2.92
N PHE A 42 15.57 22.78 -3.55
CA PHE A 42 15.58 22.60 -5.00
C PHE A 42 14.29 21.97 -5.56
N GLN A 43 13.69 21.07 -4.78
CA GLN A 43 12.46 20.35 -5.08
C GLN A 43 11.84 19.81 -3.76
N PRO A 44 10.53 19.52 -3.73
CA PRO A 44 9.83 19.22 -2.47
C PRO A 44 9.74 17.73 -2.09
N PHE A 45 10.10 16.79 -2.96
CA PHE A 45 10.02 15.36 -2.70
C PHE A 45 11.18 14.87 -1.82
N GLY A 46 10.87 14.19 -0.72
CA GLY A 46 11.85 13.79 0.29
C GLY A 46 11.76 12.33 0.70
N PHE A 47 11.76 12.11 2.02
CA PHE A 47 11.65 10.79 2.64
C PHE A 47 10.40 10.03 2.17
N ALA A 48 10.58 8.76 1.80
CA ALA A 48 9.54 7.83 1.37
C ALA A 48 8.57 8.37 0.29
N GLY A 49 9.04 9.33 -0.52
CA GLY A 49 8.24 9.99 -1.56
C GLY A 49 7.29 11.09 -1.08
N GLY A 50 7.30 11.42 0.22
CA GLY A 50 6.50 12.50 0.80
C GLY A 50 7.00 13.90 0.42
N LEU A 51 6.16 14.90 0.65
CA LEU A 51 6.52 16.31 0.39
C LEU A 51 7.16 16.91 1.65
N TYR A 52 8.47 17.14 1.59
CA TYR A 52 9.23 17.77 2.65
C TYR A 52 9.01 19.29 2.65
N ASP A 53 8.58 19.81 3.79
CA ASP A 53 8.53 21.24 4.06
C ASP A 53 9.76 21.64 4.88
N LYS A 54 10.69 22.35 4.23
CA LYS A 54 11.95 22.80 4.85
C LYS A 54 11.76 23.80 5.99
N ASP A 55 10.62 24.51 6.03
CA ASP A 55 10.38 25.56 7.02
C ASP A 55 9.84 24.97 8.33
N THR A 56 9.13 23.84 8.25
CA THR A 56 8.60 23.12 9.42
C THR A 56 9.39 21.87 9.79
N GLY A 57 10.15 21.30 8.86
CA GLY A 57 10.83 20.01 9.02
C GLY A 57 9.90 18.80 8.85
N LEU A 58 8.61 19.03 8.54
CA LEU A 58 7.61 17.98 8.40
C LEU A 58 7.61 17.39 6.99
N VAL A 59 7.11 16.16 6.90
CA VAL A 59 6.86 15.49 5.62
C VAL A 59 5.37 15.25 5.48
N ARG A 60 4.76 15.85 4.45
CA ARG A 60 3.34 15.63 4.12
C ARG A 60 3.17 14.32 3.37
N PHE A 61 2.34 13.43 3.92
CA PHE A 61 1.85 12.22 3.29
C PHE A 61 0.32 12.25 3.28
N GLY A 62 -0.31 12.11 2.11
CA GLY A 62 -1.77 12.06 1.95
C GLY A 62 -2.56 12.86 3.01
N ALA A 63 -3.11 12.15 4.00
CA ALA A 63 -3.98 12.69 5.03
C ALA A 63 -3.29 13.36 6.24
N ARG A 64 -1.97 13.18 6.43
CA ARG A 64 -1.26 13.59 7.66
C ARG A 64 0.12 14.18 7.40
N ASP A 65 0.55 15.07 8.29
CA ASP A 65 1.95 15.47 8.39
C ASP A 65 2.69 14.51 9.32
N TYR A 66 3.83 14.01 8.87
CA TYR A 66 4.77 13.19 9.62
C TYR A 66 5.93 14.06 10.12
N ASP A 67 6.34 13.84 11.37
CA ASP A 67 7.49 14.48 11.99
C ASP A 67 8.64 13.45 12.10
N PRO A 68 9.67 13.56 11.26
CA PRO A 68 10.85 12.68 11.30
C PRO A 68 11.65 12.80 12.60
N GLN A 69 11.63 13.97 13.25
CA GLN A 69 12.45 14.23 14.44
C GLN A 69 12.00 13.38 15.63
N ILE A 70 10.69 13.15 15.74
CA ILE A 70 10.09 12.33 16.79
C ILE A 70 9.59 10.97 16.27
N GLY A 71 9.63 10.73 14.97
CA GLY A 71 9.24 9.47 14.33
C GLY A 71 7.74 9.19 14.35
N ARG A 72 6.89 10.22 14.25
CA ARG A 72 5.43 10.09 14.48
C ARG A 72 4.59 10.98 13.57
N TRP A 73 3.32 10.62 13.42
CA TRP A 73 2.32 11.53 12.87
C TRP A 73 2.06 12.70 13.81
N THR A 74 1.91 13.89 13.24
CA THR A 74 1.56 15.12 13.99
C THR A 74 0.07 15.19 14.35
N ALA A 75 -0.76 14.41 13.64
CA ALA A 75 -2.20 14.33 13.84
C ALA A 75 -2.61 12.88 14.15
N LYS A 76 -3.67 12.75 14.95
CA LYS A 76 -4.32 11.47 15.21
C LYS A 76 -4.75 10.85 13.89
N ASP A 77 -4.58 9.54 13.75
CA ASP A 77 -5.08 8.79 12.62
C ASP A 77 -6.58 9.07 12.37
N PRO A 78 -6.97 9.60 11.19
CA PRO A 78 -8.36 9.88 10.86
C PRO A 78 -9.28 8.66 10.94
N ILE A 79 -8.74 7.46 10.73
CA ILE A 79 -9.47 6.20 10.86
C ILE A 79 -9.30 5.55 12.24
N GLY A 80 -8.58 6.21 13.16
CA GLY A 80 -8.39 5.81 14.54
C GLY A 80 -7.59 4.50 14.65
N PHE A 81 -8.04 3.60 15.54
CA PHE A 81 -7.40 2.29 15.71
C PHE A 81 -7.63 1.35 14.51
N ASN A 82 -8.49 1.75 13.56
CA ASN A 82 -8.59 1.01 12.32
C ASN A 82 -7.29 1.12 11.52
N GLY A 83 -6.35 2.04 11.84
CA GLY A 83 -4.99 2.14 11.28
C GLY A 83 -4.03 0.99 11.66
N GLY A 84 -4.48 0.06 12.52
CA GLY A 84 -3.73 -1.17 12.83
C GLY A 84 -2.70 -1.03 13.93
N ASP A 85 -2.33 0.20 14.26
CA ASP A 85 -1.50 0.54 15.41
C ASP A 85 -2.38 0.97 16.61
N SER A 86 -2.07 0.44 17.79
CA SER A 86 -2.63 0.90 19.06
C SER A 86 -2.23 2.34 19.39
N ASN A 87 -1.15 2.83 18.79
CA ASN A 87 -0.74 4.21 18.84
C ASN A 87 -1.27 4.95 17.59
N VAL A 88 -2.33 5.73 17.76
CA VAL A 88 -2.95 6.54 16.68
C VAL A 88 -2.06 7.66 16.14
N TYR A 89 -0.82 7.79 16.63
CA TYR A 89 0.22 8.69 16.09
C TYR A 89 1.46 7.90 15.63
N GLY A 90 1.45 6.57 15.71
CA GLY A 90 2.57 5.72 15.34
C GLY A 90 2.78 5.71 13.83
N TYR A 91 4.04 5.74 13.40
CA TYR A 91 4.41 5.60 12.01
C TYR A 91 4.86 4.15 11.75
N VAL A 92 4.12 3.45 10.88
CA VAL A 92 4.46 2.11 10.35
C VAL A 92 4.94 1.09 11.38
N GLY A 93 4.32 1.06 12.56
CA GLY A 93 4.64 0.10 13.62
C GLY A 93 6.06 0.22 14.18
N ASN A 94 6.66 1.41 14.11
CA ASN A 94 8.07 1.69 14.46
C ASN A 94 9.09 0.93 13.60
N ASP A 95 8.74 0.54 12.37
CA ASP A 95 9.64 -0.14 11.44
C ASP A 95 9.78 0.63 10.10
N PRO A 96 10.30 1.87 10.13
CA PRO A 96 10.37 2.76 8.96
C PRO A 96 11.42 2.35 7.92
N GLU A 97 12.32 1.40 8.24
CA GLU A 97 13.29 0.88 7.27
C GLU A 97 12.65 -0.09 6.26
N ASN A 98 11.55 -0.74 6.67
CA ASN A 98 10.89 -1.78 5.91
C ASN A 98 9.52 -1.36 5.36
N TRP A 99 8.88 -0.34 5.94
CA TRP A 99 7.51 0.05 5.63
C TRP A 99 7.34 1.55 5.37
N VAL A 100 6.31 1.89 4.59
CA VAL A 100 5.91 3.26 4.27
C VAL A 100 4.40 3.38 4.32
N ASP A 101 3.91 4.50 4.85
CA ASP A 101 2.48 4.87 4.83
C ASP A 101 2.29 6.11 3.94
N ALA A 102 2.23 5.87 2.63
CA ALA A 102 2.20 6.95 1.63
C ALA A 102 0.89 7.74 1.61
N SER A 103 -0.23 7.12 2.00
CA SER A 103 -1.53 7.79 2.13
C SER A 103 -1.66 8.53 3.46
N GLY A 104 -0.75 8.27 4.41
CA GLY A 104 -0.95 8.60 5.81
C GLY A 104 -2.15 7.85 6.40
N LEU A 105 -2.50 6.68 5.82
CA LEU A 105 -3.68 5.85 6.10
C LEU A 105 -3.49 4.33 5.80
N ALA A 106 -2.31 3.76 5.47
CA ALA A 106 -2.19 2.36 4.98
C ALA A 106 -0.88 1.63 5.35
N PRO A 107 -0.77 0.27 5.18
CA PRO A 107 -1.63 -0.86 5.55
C PRO A 107 -1.07 -1.67 6.76
N GLY A 108 -1.99 -2.24 7.53
CA GLY A 108 -1.79 -2.85 8.86
C GLY A 108 -3.05 -2.72 9.72
N ASP A 109 -3.93 -1.85 9.26
CA ASP A 109 -5.30 -1.59 9.65
C ASP A 109 -6.12 -2.76 10.16
N ILE A 110 -6.77 -2.57 11.31
CA ILE A 110 -7.70 -3.54 11.90
C ILE A 110 -9.12 -3.17 11.46
N PHE A 111 -9.62 -3.92 10.49
CA PHE A 111 -10.99 -3.83 10.02
C PHE A 111 -11.91 -4.77 10.81
N PRO A 112 -13.16 -4.36 11.08
CA PRO A 112 -14.12 -5.19 11.81
C PRO A 112 -14.57 -6.43 11.02
N SER A 113 -14.30 -6.49 9.71
CA SER A 113 -14.66 -7.61 8.85
C SER A 113 -13.72 -7.76 7.65
N ARG A 114 -13.69 -8.97 7.08
CA ARG A 114 -13.01 -9.28 5.82
C ARG A 114 -13.49 -8.42 4.65
N ASP A 115 -14.80 -8.16 4.59
CA ASP A 115 -15.39 -7.29 3.56
C ASP A 115 -14.88 -5.85 3.67
N ALA A 116 -14.73 -5.32 4.89
CA ALA A 116 -14.17 -3.99 5.12
C ALA A 116 -12.68 -3.91 4.73
N ALA A 117 -11.88 -4.91 5.12
CA ALA A 117 -10.48 -5.01 4.71
C ALA A 117 -10.32 -5.05 3.18
N ALA A 118 -11.14 -5.85 2.49
CA ALA A 118 -11.11 -5.96 1.04
C ALA A 118 -11.46 -4.63 0.34
N ARG A 119 -12.49 -3.91 0.83
CA ARG A 119 -12.86 -2.59 0.27
C ARG A 119 -11.73 -1.58 0.39
N ASP A 120 -11.09 -1.55 1.56
CA ASP A 120 -10.00 -0.63 1.80
C ASP A 120 -8.78 -0.95 0.93
N ALA A 121 -8.41 -2.23 0.86
CA ALA A 121 -7.36 -2.72 -0.03
C ALA A 121 -7.58 -2.31 -1.50
N GLY A 122 -8.82 -2.40 -1.98
CA GLY A 122 -9.18 -1.94 -3.32
C GLY A 122 -9.07 -0.44 -3.52
N LYS A 123 -9.45 0.38 -2.53
CA LYS A 123 -9.27 1.84 -2.57
C LYS A 123 -7.80 2.23 -2.57
N PHE A 124 -7.02 1.58 -1.72
CA PHE A 124 -5.56 1.75 -1.66
C PHE A 124 -4.92 1.46 -3.02
N ALA A 125 -5.29 0.34 -3.67
CA ALA A 125 -4.77 -0.02 -4.98
C ALA A 125 -5.11 1.01 -6.08
N LYS A 126 -6.23 1.73 -5.98
CA LYS A 126 -6.58 2.82 -6.92
C LYS A 126 -5.78 4.10 -6.74
N GLY A 127 -5.17 4.30 -5.57
CA GLY A 127 -4.33 5.47 -5.30
C GLY A 127 -3.06 5.52 -6.18
N PHE A 128 -2.71 4.41 -6.85
CA PHE A 128 -1.52 4.34 -7.70
C PHE A 128 -1.78 4.86 -9.13
N PRO A 129 -0.88 5.71 -9.69
CA PRO A 129 -1.07 6.41 -10.97
C PRO A 129 -0.98 5.53 -12.24
N MET A 130 -1.05 4.20 -12.11
CA MET A 130 -1.08 3.26 -13.24
C MET A 130 -2.23 2.26 -13.05
N GLN A 131 -3.46 2.69 -13.35
CA GLN A 131 -4.67 1.87 -13.32
C GLN A 131 -4.67 0.71 -14.34
N ARG A 132 -3.56 0.45 -15.04
CA ARG A 132 -3.37 -0.66 -16.00
C ARG A 132 -2.70 -1.89 -15.39
N ILE A 133 -2.65 -2.01 -14.06
CA ILE A 133 -1.94 -3.10 -13.38
C ILE A 133 -2.83 -3.70 -12.30
N GLU A 134 -2.77 -5.03 -12.18
CA GLU A 134 -3.44 -5.77 -11.12
C GLU A 134 -2.66 -5.65 -9.79
N TYR A 135 -3.38 -5.40 -8.71
CA TYR A 135 -2.87 -5.48 -7.35
C TYR A 135 -3.65 -6.53 -6.60
N GLY A 136 -3.01 -7.15 -5.61
CA GLY A 136 -3.70 -8.08 -4.75
C GLY A 136 -2.83 -8.52 -3.58
N GLY A 137 -3.38 -9.40 -2.75
CA GLY A 137 -2.72 -9.89 -1.57
C GLY A 137 -3.64 -10.75 -0.72
N TRP A 138 -3.27 -10.89 0.55
CA TRP A 138 -3.98 -11.72 1.51
C TRP A 138 -4.64 -10.86 2.57
N ILE A 139 -5.85 -11.28 2.97
CA ILE A 139 -6.51 -10.85 4.19
C ILE A 139 -6.20 -11.87 5.28
N PHE A 140 -5.86 -11.41 6.47
CA PHE A 140 -5.51 -12.26 7.61
C PHE A 140 -6.06 -11.70 8.91
N GLN A 141 -6.25 -12.57 9.89
CA GLN A 141 -6.76 -12.18 11.20
C GLN A 141 -5.64 -11.59 12.06
N VAL A 142 -5.96 -10.54 12.80
CA VAL A 142 -5.09 -9.90 13.80
C VAL A 142 -5.89 -9.70 15.09
N ALA A 143 -5.23 -9.36 16.19
CA ALA A 143 -5.93 -9.04 17.43
C ALA A 143 -6.90 -7.86 17.18
N GLY A 144 -8.19 -8.08 17.39
CA GLY A 144 -9.23 -7.06 17.21
C GLY A 144 -9.92 -7.03 15.84
N GLY A 145 -9.51 -7.84 14.86
CA GLY A 145 -10.19 -7.86 13.55
C GLY A 145 -9.37 -8.49 12.42
N TYR A 146 -9.41 -7.85 11.26
CA TYR A 146 -8.76 -8.31 10.03
C TYR A 146 -7.86 -7.23 9.46
N SER A 147 -6.76 -7.63 8.84
CA SER A 147 -5.89 -6.73 8.09
C SER A 147 -5.55 -7.34 6.73
N TYR A 148 -4.83 -6.61 5.89
CA TYR A 148 -4.42 -7.08 4.58
C TYR A 148 -2.97 -6.67 4.25
N ASN A 149 -2.31 -7.48 3.43
CA ASN A 149 -1.06 -7.11 2.75
C ASN A 149 -1.32 -6.96 1.25
N PHE A 150 -0.34 -6.43 0.52
CA PHE A 150 -0.49 -6.18 -0.91
C PHE A 150 0.81 -6.43 -1.70
N THR A 151 0.67 -6.73 -2.97
CA THR A 151 1.74 -6.74 -3.96
C THR A 151 1.24 -6.26 -5.31
N LYS A 152 2.19 -5.81 -6.14
CA LYS A 152 1.96 -5.37 -7.51
C LYS A 152 2.16 -6.52 -8.50
N GLY A 153 1.20 -6.70 -9.38
CA GLY A 153 1.20 -7.65 -10.48
C GLY A 153 1.58 -7.04 -11.84
N THR A 154 1.01 -7.64 -12.88
CA THR A 154 1.04 -7.22 -14.28
C THR A 154 -0.38 -6.78 -14.69
N PRO A 155 -0.61 -6.30 -15.93
CA PRO A 155 -1.98 -6.06 -16.41
C PRO A 155 -2.88 -7.31 -16.45
N LEU A 156 -2.34 -8.52 -16.32
CA LEU A 156 -3.10 -9.76 -16.52
C LEU A 156 -3.23 -10.61 -15.25
N ASN A 157 -2.36 -10.43 -14.27
CA ASN A 157 -2.36 -11.18 -13.01
C ASN A 157 -1.40 -10.60 -11.98
N VAL A 158 -1.65 -10.93 -10.71
CA VAL A 158 -0.58 -10.99 -9.70
C VAL A 158 0.14 -12.35 -9.80
N PRO A 159 1.48 -12.38 -9.96
CA PRO A 159 2.22 -13.64 -10.04
C PRO A 159 2.09 -14.47 -8.75
N ARG A 160 1.86 -15.78 -8.90
CA ARG A 160 1.61 -16.71 -7.77
C ARG A 160 2.77 -16.73 -6.78
N GLU A 161 4.00 -16.71 -7.26
CA GLU A 161 5.20 -16.72 -6.41
C GLU A 161 5.27 -15.50 -5.48
N LYS A 162 4.74 -14.34 -5.91
CA LYS A 162 4.66 -13.15 -5.06
C LYS A 162 3.59 -13.29 -4.00
N LEU A 163 2.44 -13.85 -4.34
CA LEU A 163 1.37 -14.13 -3.38
C LEU A 163 1.83 -15.16 -2.35
N GLU A 164 2.52 -16.23 -2.76
CA GLU A 164 3.08 -17.21 -1.82
C GLU A 164 4.18 -16.61 -0.93
N ALA A 165 5.00 -15.70 -1.46
CA ALA A 165 5.98 -14.98 -0.65
C ALA A 165 5.31 -14.05 0.38
N LEU A 166 4.22 -13.37 0.01
CA LEU A 166 3.43 -12.55 0.93
C LEU A 166 2.73 -13.38 2.01
N LYS A 167 2.18 -14.54 1.64
CA LYS A 167 1.49 -15.45 2.57
C LYS A 167 2.36 -15.82 3.76
N LYS A 168 3.66 -16.06 3.52
CA LYS A 168 4.65 -16.38 4.56
C LYS A 168 4.92 -15.21 5.51
N LYS A 169 4.55 -13.99 5.13
CA LYS A 169 4.72 -12.76 5.93
C LYS A 169 3.46 -12.41 6.73
N CYS A 170 2.34 -13.13 6.54
CA CYS A 170 1.14 -12.89 7.32
C CYS A 170 1.38 -13.29 8.80
N PRO A 171 0.95 -12.48 9.78
CA PRO A 171 1.07 -12.79 11.21
C PRO A 171 0.19 -13.96 11.66
N SER A 172 -0.82 -14.32 10.85
CA SER A 172 -1.66 -15.49 11.02
C SER A 172 -1.91 -16.17 9.67
N SER A 173 -2.43 -17.40 9.69
CA SER A 173 -2.90 -18.05 8.47
C SER A 173 -3.94 -17.15 7.78
N PRO A 174 -3.72 -16.75 6.53
CA PRO A 174 -4.64 -15.84 5.87
C PRO A 174 -6.00 -16.49 5.64
N THR A 175 -7.03 -15.66 5.74
CA THR A 175 -8.43 -16.08 5.69
C THR A 175 -9.04 -15.92 4.31
N ASP A 176 -8.51 -14.98 3.49
CA ASP A 176 -9.06 -14.65 2.18
C ASP A 176 -7.98 -14.04 1.27
N ILE A 177 -8.28 -13.99 -0.03
CA ILE A 177 -7.48 -13.34 -1.06
C ILE A 177 -8.24 -12.10 -1.54
N TRP A 178 -7.53 -11.04 -1.90
CA TRP A 178 -8.14 -9.87 -2.54
C TRP A 178 -7.32 -9.45 -3.76
N HIS A 179 -7.99 -8.89 -4.76
CA HIS A 179 -7.35 -8.26 -5.90
C HIS A 179 -8.23 -7.20 -6.57
N VAL A 180 -7.63 -6.38 -7.43
CA VAL A 180 -8.31 -5.41 -8.29
C VAL A 180 -7.97 -5.69 -9.74
N HIS A 181 -8.92 -5.58 -10.66
CA HIS A 181 -8.62 -5.66 -12.09
C HIS A 181 -8.11 -4.31 -12.63
N PRO A 182 -7.29 -4.30 -13.69
CA PRO A 182 -6.94 -3.08 -14.39
C PRO A 182 -8.17 -2.38 -14.96
N ASP A 183 -8.17 -1.05 -14.98
CA ASP A 183 -9.14 -0.23 -15.69
C ASP A 183 -8.63 0.04 -17.13
N ASP A 184 -8.79 -0.96 -17.99
CA ASP A 184 -8.30 -1.00 -19.37
C ASP A 184 -9.40 -1.05 -20.45
N GLY A 185 -10.65 -0.72 -20.10
CA GLY A 185 -11.85 -0.89 -20.92
C GLY A 185 -12.30 -2.32 -21.29
N ASN A 186 -11.69 -3.39 -20.77
CA ASN A 186 -12.05 -4.79 -21.04
C ASN A 186 -13.29 -5.27 -20.24
N GLU A 187 -14.05 -6.24 -20.77
CA GLU A 187 -15.29 -6.75 -20.16
C GLU A 187 -15.06 -7.51 -18.84
N PHE A 188 -13.86 -8.07 -18.65
CA PHE A 188 -13.54 -8.90 -17.48
C PHE A 188 -13.27 -8.10 -16.19
N GLN A 189 -13.29 -6.77 -16.22
CA GLN A 189 -12.99 -5.92 -15.07
C GLN A 189 -14.01 -5.99 -13.93
N HIS A 190 -15.22 -6.45 -14.27
CA HIS A 190 -16.36 -6.41 -13.37
C HIS A 190 -16.77 -7.78 -12.84
N GLU A 191 -16.00 -8.83 -13.13
CA GLU A 191 -16.32 -10.20 -12.74
C GLU A 191 -15.08 -11.03 -12.41
N LEU A 192 -15.23 -11.97 -11.48
CA LEU A 192 -14.16 -12.92 -11.13
C LEU A 192 -13.94 -13.92 -12.27
N SER A 193 -12.69 -14.01 -12.73
CA SER A 193 -12.25 -14.91 -13.77
C SER A 193 -12.33 -16.39 -13.34
N GLN A 194 -12.23 -17.33 -14.29
CA GLN A 194 -12.09 -18.75 -13.93
C GLN A 194 -10.80 -19.02 -13.16
N GLN A 195 -9.74 -18.26 -13.46
CA GLN A 195 -8.45 -18.38 -12.79
C GLN A 195 -8.55 -17.94 -11.32
N ASP A 196 -9.29 -16.87 -11.03
CA ASP A 196 -9.52 -16.37 -9.67
C ASP A 196 -10.23 -17.44 -8.83
N LYS A 197 -11.30 -18.02 -9.39
CA LYS A 197 -12.09 -19.09 -8.74
C LYS A 197 -11.27 -20.36 -8.55
N ALA A 198 -10.38 -20.69 -9.49
CA ALA A 198 -9.47 -21.83 -9.36
C ALA A 198 -8.44 -21.59 -8.26
N TYR A 199 -7.89 -20.38 -8.17
CA TYR A 199 -6.91 -20.01 -7.14
C TYR A 199 -7.53 -20.02 -5.73
N ALA A 200 -8.75 -19.49 -5.58
CA ALA A 200 -9.51 -19.59 -4.34
C ALA A 200 -9.73 -21.05 -3.89
N LYS A 201 -10.05 -21.95 -4.84
CA LYS A 201 -10.23 -23.39 -4.57
C LYS A 201 -8.91 -24.06 -4.18
N GLU A 202 -7.81 -23.73 -4.84
CA GLU A 202 -6.47 -24.25 -4.56
C GLU A 202 -6.04 -23.95 -3.11
N HIS A 203 -6.39 -22.76 -2.61
CA HIS A 203 -6.06 -22.34 -1.25
C HIS A 203 -7.14 -22.59 -0.20
N GLY A 204 -8.36 -22.95 -0.61
CA GLY A 204 -9.48 -23.22 0.29
C GLY A 204 -9.98 -21.98 1.04
N VAL A 205 -9.78 -20.78 0.48
CA VAL A 205 -10.20 -19.51 1.08
C VAL A 205 -10.99 -18.64 0.09
N PRO A 206 -11.89 -17.76 0.55
CA PRO A 206 -12.60 -16.83 -0.32
C PRO A 206 -11.67 -15.88 -1.08
N ILE A 207 -12.14 -15.38 -2.22
CA ILE A 207 -11.47 -14.34 -3.00
C ILE A 207 -12.39 -13.15 -3.25
N TYR A 208 -11.83 -11.96 -3.12
CA TYR A 208 -12.49 -10.68 -3.35
C TYR A 208 -11.92 -9.99 -4.59
N LEU A 209 -12.80 -9.58 -5.51
CA LEU A 209 -12.50 -8.63 -6.57
C LEU A 209 -13.09 -7.27 -6.20
N ILE A 210 -12.26 -6.23 -6.25
CA ILE A 210 -12.70 -4.84 -6.19
C ILE A 210 -12.60 -4.27 -7.59
N THR A 211 -13.75 -3.96 -8.18
CA THR A 211 -13.84 -3.50 -9.56
C THR A 211 -13.41 -2.02 -9.69
N PRO A 212 -13.13 -1.55 -10.92
CA PRO A 212 -12.85 -0.13 -11.18
C PRO A 212 -13.95 0.84 -10.71
N ASN A 213 -15.19 0.38 -10.57
CA ASN A 213 -16.31 1.15 -10.01
C ASN A 213 -16.59 0.87 -8.52
N GLU A 214 -15.62 0.32 -7.76
CA GLU A 214 -15.69 0.08 -6.30
C GLU A 214 -16.72 -0.96 -5.86
N LYS A 215 -17.23 -1.77 -6.79
CA LYS A 215 -18.07 -2.91 -6.44
C LYS A 215 -17.18 -4.00 -5.85
N LEU A 216 -17.57 -4.49 -4.67
CA LEU A 216 -16.93 -5.64 -4.03
C LEU A 216 -17.67 -6.92 -4.43
N ILE A 217 -16.95 -7.82 -5.09
CA ILE A 217 -17.45 -9.14 -5.51
C ILE A 217 -16.67 -10.19 -4.75
N ALA A 218 -17.36 -11.11 -4.07
CA ALA A 218 -16.75 -12.18 -3.33
C ALA A 218 -17.14 -13.55 -3.92
N TYR A 219 -16.20 -14.48 -3.94
CA TYR A 219 -16.44 -15.90 -4.21
C TYR A 219 -15.89 -16.75 -3.08
N ASP A 220 -16.73 -17.62 -2.53
CA ASP A 220 -16.35 -18.58 -1.51
C ASP A 220 -16.24 -19.98 -2.13
N PRO A 221 -15.05 -20.63 -2.12
CA PRO A 221 -14.86 -21.95 -2.70
C PRO A 221 -15.58 -23.07 -1.96
N ILE A 222 -15.94 -22.88 -0.68
CA ILE A 222 -16.59 -23.89 0.15
C ILE A 222 -18.09 -23.92 -0.17
N SER A 223 -18.76 -22.78 -0.13
CA SER A 223 -20.19 -22.68 -0.48
C SER A 223 -20.45 -22.65 -2.00
N LYS A 224 -19.40 -22.43 -2.81
CA LYS A 224 -19.45 -22.24 -4.28
C LYS A 224 -20.34 -21.07 -4.72
N ALA A 225 -20.68 -20.16 -3.81
CA ALA A 225 -21.52 -19.01 -4.09
C ALA A 225 -20.66 -17.77 -4.39
N SER A 226 -21.07 -17.01 -5.42
CA SER A 226 -20.61 -15.63 -5.59
C SER A 226 -21.65 -14.66 -5.04
N ARG A 227 -21.21 -13.66 -4.27
CA ARG A 227 -22.09 -12.61 -3.73
C ARG A 227 -21.54 -11.22 -4.02
N SER A 228 -22.43 -10.27 -4.27
CA SER A 228 -22.10 -8.85 -4.10
C SER A 228 -22.07 -8.57 -2.60
N ALA A 229 -20.92 -8.20 -2.05
CA ALA A 229 -20.85 -7.83 -0.65
C ALA A 229 -21.50 -6.44 -0.48
N ARG A 230 -22.39 -6.30 0.51
CA ARG A 230 -23.02 -5.02 0.87
C ARG A 230 -22.07 -4.16 1.69
#